data_AF-A0A7S3BYL9-F1
#
_entry.id   AF-A0A7S3BYL9-F1
#
_cell.length_a   1.000
_cell.length_b   1.000
_cell.length_c   1.000
_cell.angle_alpha   90.00
_cell.angle_beta   90.00
_cell.angle_gamma   90.00
#
_symmetry.space_group_name_H-M   'P 1'
#
loop_
_entity.id
_entity.type
_entity.pdbx_description
1 polymer ?
#
loop_
_entity_poly.entity_id
_entity_poly.type
_entity_poly.pdbx_seq_one_letter_code
_entity_poly.pdbx_strand_id
1 'polypeptide(L)'
;GTALVSDAQRRHGLSATACAALGRTLLGALLLGAFKGEDEVTQVTFSGRGPLGTVRAIATHDCRVRGYVGNPGLDLPLRPDGKLNVGEGIGRGTVSVVRSHPDWKAPYTGITQIRTGEVAEDLTHYLADSEQQAGAVGLGVQVRPGG
;
A
#
# COMPACT_ATOMS: atom_id res chain seq x y z
N GLY A 1 1.80 0.18 13.80
CA GLY A 1 2.63 0.34 12.59
C GLY A 1 3.83 -0.57 12.57
N THR A 2 4.87 -0.28 13.36
CA THR A 2 6.16 -1.01 13.31
C THR A 2 6.07 -2.51 13.58
N ALA A 3 5.29 -2.93 14.59
CA ALA A 3 5.09 -4.35 14.89
C ALA A 3 4.37 -5.11 13.76
N LEU A 4 3.39 -4.47 13.12
CA LEU A 4 2.65 -5.04 11.98
C LEU A 4 3.59 -5.29 10.79
N VAL A 5 4.40 -4.30 10.43
CA VAL A 5 5.34 -4.43 9.31
C VAL A 5 6.42 -5.46 9.60
N SER A 6 6.93 -5.52 10.84
CA SER A 6 7.88 -6.55 11.26
C SER A 6 7.28 -7.95 11.24
N ASP A 7 6.01 -8.11 11.63
CA ASP A 7 5.31 -9.38 11.54
C ASP A 7 5.08 -9.81 10.09
N ALA A 8 4.69 -8.89 9.20
CA ALA A 8 4.58 -9.14 7.77
C ALA A 8 5.92 -9.54 7.15
N GLN A 9 7.01 -8.84 7.50
CA GLN A 9 8.37 -9.20 7.06
C GLN A 9 8.72 -10.64 7.43
N ARG A 10 8.51 -11.00 8.70
CA ARG A 10 8.79 -12.36 9.21
C ARG A 10 7.98 -13.44 8.51
N ARG A 11 6.67 -13.22 8.32
CA ARG A 11 5.76 -14.22 7.75
C ARG A 11 5.99 -14.44 6.25
N HIS A 12 6.34 -13.38 5.52
CA HIS A 12 6.46 -13.43 4.06
C HIS A 12 7.90 -13.48 3.55
N GLY A 13 8.91 -13.41 4.43
CA GLY A 13 10.33 -13.39 4.03
C GLY A 13 10.66 -12.17 3.18
N LEU A 14 10.16 -11.00 3.57
CA LEU A 14 10.28 -9.78 2.76
C LEU A 14 11.71 -9.24 2.78
N SER A 15 12.25 -8.94 1.60
CA SER A 15 13.41 -8.06 1.42
C SER A 15 13.12 -6.63 1.90
N ALA A 16 14.13 -5.76 1.95
CA ALA A 16 13.94 -4.38 2.40
C ALA A 16 12.99 -3.59 1.48
N THR A 17 13.18 -3.69 0.16
CA THR A 17 12.32 -3.01 -0.82
C THR A 17 10.88 -3.52 -0.77
N ALA A 18 10.68 -4.85 -0.70
CA ALA A 18 9.35 -5.45 -0.62
C ALA A 18 8.64 -5.13 0.71
N CYS A 19 9.38 -5.12 1.82
CA CYS A 19 8.88 -4.76 3.14
C CYS A 19 8.41 -3.30 3.18
N ALA A 20 9.17 -2.38 2.59
CA ALA A 20 8.77 -0.98 2.51
C ALA A 20 7.51 -0.79 1.66
N ALA A 21 7.43 -1.44 0.50
CA ALA A 21 6.24 -1.38 -0.34
C ALA A 21 5.00 -1.90 0.40
N LEU A 22 5.05 -3.14 0.90
CA LEU A 22 3.92 -3.75 1.61
C LEU A 22 3.55 -2.96 2.87
N GLY A 23 4.53 -2.58 3.68
CA GLY A 23 4.30 -1.86 4.92
C GLY A 23 3.62 -0.52 4.69
N ARG A 24 4.03 0.22 3.66
CA ARG A 24 3.36 1.47 3.26
C ARG A 24 1.93 1.18 2.79
N THR A 25 1.70 0.16 1.98
CA THR A 25 0.34 -0.17 1.51
C THR A 25 -0.58 -0.62 2.65
N LEU A 26 -0.10 -1.42 3.60
CA LEU A 26 -0.86 -1.82 4.80
C LEU A 26 -1.29 -0.60 5.63
N LEU A 27 -0.36 0.32 5.89
CA LEU A 27 -0.65 1.55 6.62
C LEU A 27 -1.58 2.47 5.83
N GLY A 28 -1.39 2.59 4.52
CA GLY A 28 -2.28 3.34 3.64
C GLY A 28 -3.71 2.82 3.67
N ALA A 29 -3.91 1.51 3.61
CA ALA A 29 -5.24 0.90 3.72
C ALA A 29 -5.91 1.19 5.08
N LEU A 30 -5.15 1.09 6.18
CA LEU A 30 -5.65 1.46 7.52
C LEU A 30 -6.08 2.93 7.58
N LEU A 31 -5.25 3.85 7.08
CA LEU A 31 -5.57 5.28 7.08
C LEU A 31 -6.79 5.60 6.22
N LEU A 32 -6.90 4.98 5.03
CA LEU A 32 -8.05 5.17 4.14
C LEU A 32 -9.34 4.58 4.71
N GLY A 33 -9.27 3.52 5.52
CA GLY A 33 -10.41 2.90 6.18
C GLY A 33 -10.85 3.61 7.47
N ALA A 34 -9.94 4.30 8.16
CA ALA A 34 -10.21 4.91 9.47
C ALA A 34 -11.29 6.00 9.48
N PHE A 35 -11.70 6.53 8.32
CA PHE A 35 -12.56 7.71 8.22
C PHE A 35 -13.93 7.46 7.57
N LYS A 36 -14.31 6.21 7.26
CA LYS A 36 -15.41 5.99 6.29
C LYS A 36 -16.65 5.25 6.81
N GLY A 37 -16.62 4.64 8.00
CA GLY A 37 -17.81 4.12 8.68
C GLY A 37 -17.54 2.85 9.50
N GLU A 38 -18.50 2.48 10.35
CA GLU A 38 -18.52 1.16 10.99
C GLU A 38 -18.67 0.07 9.91
N ASP A 39 -18.14 -1.14 10.15
CA ASP A 39 -18.24 -2.30 9.25
C ASP A 39 -17.67 -2.19 7.81
N GLU A 40 -17.07 -1.05 7.44
CA GLU A 40 -16.41 -0.92 6.14
C GLU A 40 -15.11 -1.74 6.06
N VAL A 41 -14.88 -2.34 4.90
CA VAL A 41 -13.61 -2.95 4.50
C VAL A 41 -13.02 -2.16 3.34
N THR A 42 -11.77 -1.75 3.50
CA THR A 42 -10.99 -1.01 2.49
C THR A 42 -9.88 -1.90 1.94
N GLN A 43 -9.90 -2.15 0.64
CA GLN A 43 -8.83 -2.83 -0.08
C GLN A 43 -8.08 -1.85 -0.97
N VAL A 44 -6.76 -1.79 -0.83
CA VAL A 44 -5.85 -1.06 -1.71
C VAL A 44 -5.04 -2.06 -2.52
N THR A 45 -5.02 -1.90 -3.84
CA THR A 45 -4.22 -2.73 -4.75
C THR A 45 -3.42 -1.85 -5.69
N PHE A 46 -2.10 -2.00 -5.66
CA PHE A 46 -1.19 -1.51 -6.69
C PHE A 46 -0.95 -2.64 -7.69
N SER A 47 -1.48 -2.48 -8.89
CA SER A 47 -1.26 -3.38 -10.03
C SER A 47 -0.19 -2.78 -10.94
N GLY A 48 1.05 -2.84 -10.45
CA GLY A 48 2.22 -2.31 -11.13
C GLY A 48 2.85 -3.31 -12.10
N ARG A 49 3.54 -2.78 -13.12
CA ARG A 49 4.35 -3.53 -14.09
C ARG A 49 5.83 -3.64 -13.71
N GLY A 50 6.20 -3.17 -12.52
CA GLY A 50 7.54 -3.34 -11.97
C GLY A 50 7.78 -4.77 -11.43
N PRO A 51 9.04 -5.10 -11.09
CA PRO A 51 9.45 -6.44 -10.70
C PRO A 51 8.88 -6.92 -9.35
N LEU A 52 8.25 -6.03 -8.57
CA LEU A 52 7.57 -6.38 -7.32
C LEU A 52 6.21 -7.05 -7.56
N GLY A 53 5.64 -6.84 -8.76
CA GLY A 53 4.31 -7.29 -9.13
C GLY A 53 3.20 -6.58 -8.34
N THR A 54 2.10 -7.29 -8.09
CA THR A 54 0.96 -6.72 -7.34
C THR A 54 1.30 -6.53 -5.87
N VAL A 55 1.01 -5.34 -5.32
CA VAL A 55 1.00 -5.08 -3.88
C VAL A 55 -0.43 -4.86 -3.42
N ARG A 56 -0.91 -5.64 -2.46
CA ARG A 56 -2.29 -5.54 -1.98
C ARG A 56 -2.34 -5.48 -0.47
N ALA A 57 -3.22 -4.62 0.05
CA ALA A 57 -3.60 -4.58 1.46
C ALA A 57 -5.13 -4.51 1.60
N ILE A 58 -5.65 -5.14 2.64
CA ILE A 58 -7.06 -5.10 3.04
C ILE A 58 -7.10 -4.73 4.51
N ALA A 59 -7.77 -3.62 4.83
CA ALA A 59 -8.02 -3.15 6.18
C ALA A 59 -9.52 -3.24 6.50
N THR A 60 -9.84 -3.66 7.71
CA THR A 60 -11.21 -3.72 8.25
C THR A 60 -11.40 -2.61 9.28
N HIS A 61 -12.66 -2.22 9.54
CA HIS A 61 -13.02 -1.17 10.52
C HIS A 61 -12.43 -1.38 11.92
N ASP A 62 -12.21 -2.63 12.34
CA ASP A 62 -11.64 -3.01 13.64
C ASP A 62 -10.09 -2.92 13.69
N CYS A 63 -9.49 -2.14 12.78
CA CYS A 63 -8.05 -1.91 12.66
C CYS A 63 -7.22 -3.18 12.37
N ARG A 64 -7.84 -4.26 11.90
CA ARG A 64 -7.08 -5.41 11.38
C ARG A 64 -6.70 -5.16 9.93
N VAL A 65 -5.49 -5.59 9.56
CA VAL A 65 -5.00 -5.44 8.19
C VAL A 65 -4.16 -6.64 7.78
N ARG A 66 -4.29 -7.04 6.52
CA ARG A 66 -3.51 -8.10 5.89
C ARG A 66 -3.15 -7.71 4.46
N GLY A 67 -2.11 -8.31 3.92
CA GLY A 67 -1.68 -7.99 2.56
C GLY A 67 -0.58 -8.92 2.07
N TYR A 68 -0.21 -8.75 0.80
CA TYR A 68 0.89 -9.49 0.18
C TYR A 68 1.53 -8.66 -0.94
N VAL A 69 2.71 -9.11 -1.36
CA VAL A 69 3.42 -8.62 -2.55
C VAL A 69 3.66 -9.79 -3.50
N GLY A 70 3.70 -9.52 -4.81
CA GLY A 70 3.93 -10.55 -5.83
C GLY A 70 5.32 -11.17 -5.72
N ASN A 71 6.34 -10.36 -5.45
CA ASN A 71 7.72 -10.79 -5.31
C ASN A 71 8.31 -10.37 -3.95
N PRO A 72 8.23 -11.22 -2.91
CA PRO A 72 8.70 -10.88 -1.56
C PRO A 72 10.23 -10.78 -1.46
N GLY A 73 10.97 -11.45 -2.36
CA GLY A 73 12.43 -11.46 -2.34
C GLY A 73 13.09 -10.34 -3.16
N LEU A 74 12.31 -9.48 -3.81
CA LEU A 74 12.87 -8.40 -4.63
C LEU A 74 13.60 -7.39 -3.76
N ASP A 75 14.91 -7.29 -3.89
CA ASP A 75 15.66 -6.17 -3.33
C ASP A 75 16.33 -5.37 -4.44
N LEU A 76 16.01 -4.09 -4.51
CA LEU A 76 16.56 -3.17 -5.50
C LEU A 76 17.68 -2.35 -4.86
N PRO A 77 18.67 -1.91 -5.67
CA PRO A 77 19.61 -0.89 -5.22
C PRO A 77 18.88 0.33 -4.68
N LEU A 78 19.48 0.99 -3.69
CA LEU A 78 18.98 2.25 -3.18
C LEU A 78 18.94 3.29 -4.31
N ARG A 79 17.96 4.18 -4.23
CA ARG A 79 17.86 5.37 -5.08
C ARG A 79 19.08 6.28 -4.86
N PRO A 80 19.33 7.24 -5.79
CA PRO A 80 20.40 8.23 -5.62
C PRO A 80 20.32 9.06 -4.32
N ASP A 81 19.12 9.20 -3.75
CA ASP A 81 18.88 9.87 -2.46
C ASP A 81 19.06 8.95 -1.24
N GLY A 82 19.57 7.74 -1.43
CA GLY A 82 19.83 6.75 -0.37
C GLY A 82 18.58 6.04 0.15
N LYS A 83 17.40 6.25 -0.45
CA LYS A 83 16.14 5.63 -0.02
C LYS A 83 15.83 4.34 -0.77
N LEU A 84 15.01 3.49 -0.16
CA LEU A 84 14.50 2.27 -0.78
C LEU A 84 13.72 2.59 -2.06
N ASN A 85 14.03 1.85 -3.14
CA ASN A 85 13.50 2.11 -4.47
C ASN A 85 12.14 1.44 -4.70
N VAL A 86 11.14 1.85 -3.91
CA VAL A 86 9.78 1.31 -4.00
C VAL A 86 9.12 1.69 -5.33
N GLY A 87 9.35 2.92 -5.81
CA GLY A 87 8.84 3.40 -7.09
C GLY A 87 9.21 2.51 -8.27
N GLU A 88 10.48 2.11 -8.39
CA GLU A 88 10.91 1.20 -9.45
C GLU A 88 10.38 -0.23 -9.23
N GLY A 89 10.32 -0.68 -7.99
CA GLY A 89 9.76 -2.00 -7.64
C GLY A 89 8.32 -2.16 -8.10
N ILE A 90 7.46 -1.18 -7.81
CA ILE A 90 6.05 -1.18 -8.23
C ILE A 90 5.93 -0.84 -9.73
N GLY A 91 6.68 0.14 -10.22
CA GLY A 91 6.64 0.58 -11.61
C GLY A 91 5.39 1.40 -11.95
N ARG A 92 4.86 1.20 -13.16
CA ARG A 92 3.66 1.90 -13.68
C ARG A 92 2.49 0.93 -13.80
N GLY A 93 1.26 1.46 -13.81
CA GLY A 93 0.05 0.63 -13.83
C GLY A 93 -1.10 1.37 -13.16
N THR A 94 -1.89 0.67 -12.34
CA THR A 94 -3.06 1.26 -11.68
C THR A 94 -3.04 1.06 -10.16
N VAL A 95 -3.57 2.05 -9.46
CA VAL A 95 -4.00 1.93 -8.06
C VAL A 95 -5.50 1.74 -8.07
N SER A 96 -5.98 0.69 -7.41
CA SER A 96 -7.40 0.46 -7.17
C SER A 96 -7.67 0.47 -5.68
N VAL A 97 -8.67 1.26 -5.27
CA VAL A 97 -9.21 1.23 -3.92
C VAL A 97 -10.65 0.76 -3.99
N VAL A 98 -10.91 -0.37 -3.36
CA VAL A 98 -12.23 -0.98 -3.27
C VAL A 98 -12.74 -0.81 -1.84
N ARG A 99 -13.96 -0.30 -1.70
CA ARG A 99 -14.64 -0.13 -0.42
C ARG A 99 -15.90 -0.98 -0.44
N SER A 100 -16.13 -1.73 0.63
CA SER A 100 -17.31 -2.59 0.76
C SER A 100 -17.88 -2.49 2.17
N HIS A 101 -19.21 -2.49 2.25
CA HIS A 101 -19.96 -2.49 3.49
C HIS A 101 -21.10 -3.52 3.36
N PRO A 102 -21.50 -4.23 4.42
CA PRO A 102 -22.56 -5.25 4.38
C PRO A 102 -23.88 -4.73 3.80
N ASP A 103 -24.23 -3.48 4.09
CA ASP A 103 -25.48 -2.86 3.63
C ASP A 103 -25.44 -2.31 2.18
N TRP A 104 -24.29 -2.33 1.53
CA TRP A 104 -24.18 -1.85 0.15
C TRP A 104 -24.53 -2.96 -0.83
N LYS A 105 -25.33 -2.63 -1.85
CA LYS A 105 -25.66 -3.58 -2.94
C LYS A 105 -24.45 -4.08 -3.71
N ALA A 106 -23.40 -3.25 -3.78
CA ALA A 106 -22.14 -3.54 -4.47
C ALA A 106 -21.02 -2.69 -3.87
N PRO A 107 -19.74 -3.13 -3.95
CA PRO A 107 -18.61 -2.33 -3.50
C PRO A 107 -18.41 -1.10 -4.38
N TYR A 108 -17.94 -0.01 -3.77
CA TYR A 108 -17.40 1.14 -4.49
C TYR A 108 -15.97 0.83 -4.92
N THR A 109 -15.62 1.22 -6.16
CA THR A 109 -14.26 1.03 -6.68
C THR A 109 -13.79 2.33 -7.33
N GLY A 110 -12.71 2.90 -6.80
CA GLY A 110 -11.96 3.97 -7.44
C GLY A 110 -10.68 3.42 -8.06
N ILE A 111 -10.30 3.93 -9.23
CA ILE A 111 -9.09 3.53 -9.95
C ILE A 111 -8.37 4.76 -10.49
N THR A 112 -7.07 4.86 -10.22
CA THR A 112 -6.18 5.88 -10.78
C THR A 112 -4.94 5.24 -11.40
N GLN A 113 -4.22 6.00 -12.22
CA GLN A 113 -2.92 5.57 -12.74
C GLN A 113 -1.84 5.72 -11.66
N ILE A 114 -0.90 4.77 -11.62
CA ILE A 114 0.32 4.90 -10.83
C ILE A 114 1.20 5.96 -11.50
N ARG A 115 1.42 7.08 -10.82
CA ARG A 115 2.21 8.21 -11.32
C ARG A 115 3.68 8.03 -11.00
N THR A 116 4.01 7.63 -9.77
CA THR A 116 5.41 7.52 -9.33
C THR A 116 5.81 6.12 -8.91
N GLY A 117 4.87 5.32 -8.41
CA GLY A 117 5.13 4.02 -7.78
C GLY A 117 5.48 4.17 -6.30
N GLU A 118 5.64 5.41 -5.80
CA GLU A 118 5.79 5.66 -4.38
C GLU A 118 4.40 5.67 -3.74
N VAL A 119 4.11 4.61 -2.97
CA VAL A 119 2.78 4.33 -2.40
C VAL A 119 2.08 5.56 -1.79
N ALA A 120 2.81 6.37 -1.01
CA ALA A 120 2.24 7.53 -0.32
C ALA A 120 1.78 8.63 -1.29
N GLU A 121 2.56 8.88 -2.33
CA GLU A 121 2.28 9.89 -3.35
C GLU A 121 1.14 9.44 -4.27
N ASP A 122 1.15 8.17 -4.70
CA ASP A 122 0.07 7.63 -5.51
C ASP A 122 -1.27 7.56 -4.75
N LEU A 123 -1.26 7.26 -3.44
CA LEU A 123 -2.46 7.34 -2.61
C LEU A 123 -2.94 8.79 -2.40
N THR A 124 -2.01 9.75 -2.31
CA THR A 124 -2.33 11.17 -2.27
C THR A 124 -3.05 11.60 -3.56
N HIS A 125 -2.52 11.17 -4.72
CA HIS A 125 -3.18 11.39 -6.01
C HIS A 125 -4.52 10.69 -6.11
N TYR A 126 -4.64 9.47 -5.60
CA TYR A 126 -5.92 8.76 -5.55
C TYR A 126 -6.99 9.54 -4.79
N LEU A 127 -6.67 10.05 -3.59
CA LEU A 127 -7.61 10.83 -2.79
C LEU A 127 -8.08 12.10 -3.52
N ALA A 128 -7.14 12.81 -4.15
CA ALA A 128 -7.43 14.02 -4.90
C ALA A 128 -8.29 13.75 -6.15
N ASP A 129 -7.91 12.75 -6.95
CA ASP A 129 -8.52 12.50 -8.26
C ASP A 129 -9.83 11.70 -8.15
N SER A 130 -9.91 10.70 -7.27
CA SER A 130 -11.02 9.74 -7.19
C SER A 130 -12.01 10.04 -6.07
N GLU A 131 -11.55 10.50 -4.90
CA GLU A 131 -12.43 10.82 -3.77
C GLU A 131 -12.80 12.32 -3.70
N GLN A 132 -12.23 13.14 -4.60
CA GLN A 132 -12.37 14.61 -4.59
C GLN A 132 -12.02 15.24 -3.23
N GLN A 133 -11.17 14.56 -2.46
CA GLN A 133 -10.74 14.98 -1.14
C GLN A 133 -9.30 15.46 -1.22
N ALA A 134 -9.09 16.77 -1.06
CA ALA A 134 -7.75 17.32 -0.96
C ALA A 134 -7.12 16.87 0.38
N GLY A 135 -6.00 16.17 0.31
CA GLY A 135 -5.25 15.68 1.47
C GLY A 135 -3.84 15.25 1.08
N ALA A 136 -2.97 15.06 2.07
CA ALA A 136 -1.61 14.53 1.87
C ALA A 136 -1.44 13.25 2.69
N VAL A 137 -0.91 12.20 2.08
CA VAL A 137 -0.62 10.92 2.74
C VAL A 137 0.88 10.79 2.90
N GLY A 138 1.36 10.75 4.15
CA GLY A 138 2.77 10.50 4.49
C GLY A 138 2.94 9.11 5.10
N LEU A 139 3.73 8.24 4.46
CA LEU A 139 3.95 6.87 4.93
C LEU A 139 5.44 6.55 5.00
N GLY A 140 5.93 6.28 6.21
CA GLY A 140 7.32 5.89 6.47
C GLY A 140 7.41 4.44 6.93
N VAL A 141 8.30 3.67 6.31
CA VAL A 141 8.73 2.36 6.81
C VAL A 141 10.24 2.39 6.90
N GLN A 142 10.76 2.12 8.10
CA GLN A 142 12.18 1.96 8.34
C GLN A 142 12.46 0.47 8.50
N VAL A 143 13.27 -0.08 7.58
CA VAL A 143 13.79 -1.44 7.70
C VAL A 143 15.19 -1.32 8.28
N ARG A 144 15.46 -2.01 9.39
CA ARG A 144 16.83 -2.13 9.90
C ARG A 144 17.53 -3.26 9.15
N PRO A 145 18.79 -3.09 8.71
CA PRO A 145 19.60 -4.21 8.26
C PRO A 145 19.67 -5.24 9.39
N GLY A 146 19.39 -6.50 9.08
CA GLY A 146 19.69 -7.60 10.00
C GLY A 146 21.19 -7.69 10.17
N GLY A 147 21.66 -7.73 11.42
CA GLY A 147 22.99 -8.23 11.75
C GLY A 147 23.05 -9.74 11.59
#